data_AF-A0A1Y3SKL2-F1
#
_entry.id   AF-A0A1Y3SKL2-F1
#
_cell.length_a   1.000
_cell.length_b   1.000
_cell.length_c   1.000
_cell.angle_alpha   90.00
_cell.angle_beta   90.00
_cell.angle_gamma   90.00
#
_symmetry.space_group_name_H-M   'P 1'
#
loop_
_entity.id
_entity.type
_entity.pdbx_description
1 polymer ?
#
loop_
_entity_poly.entity_id
_entity_poly.type
_entity_poly.pdbx_seq_one_letter_code
_entity_poly.pdbx_strand_id
1 'polypeptide(L)'
;MSTECQEKAERQLCANCGGTIKWNIAKQQLECASCRTPYVPETTVERVEEHNFDGYVQREGERVSFPEDATIVCGGCGARIAVDEYCTATVCPMCGSTQLLEERQEAGVPPDGLIPFHVDKETAQQNFSRWVKSRWFAPNQLKRAYQGGKLQGIYLPFWTFDAEVTTSYRGYGGNTHTYRDSKGNTRTRINWRPVSGTVGGHYDDLQVCAALNTASQVVEKVLPYNTCEHTVPFSHSYLSGFLAEHYAIPATQAVETAKEQIRDGQIQEAEQDIRSHGFSHTRVDDINITYHTVTYKHVLLPAWTSAFTYGGKQYIYIVNGESGKVGGQRPYSIPKIAAAVAAGAAVVAALLFFFEGRQAASAPRMDGAEPPQAVVCQADSPWQSWDQQFEIEKG
;
A
#
# COMPACT_ATOMS: atom_id res chain seq x y z
N MET A 1 20.04 -36.16 -20.36
CA MET A 1 20.17 -35.39 -19.11
C MET A 1 21.34 -34.42 -19.16
N SER A 2 22.59 -34.82 -19.44
CA SER A 2 23.72 -33.87 -19.56
C SER A 2 23.68 -32.99 -20.81
N THR A 3 23.20 -33.50 -21.94
CA THR A 3 23.09 -32.76 -23.22
C THR A 3 21.98 -31.71 -23.21
N GLU A 4 20.84 -32.00 -22.57
CA GLU A 4 19.68 -31.08 -22.48
C GLU A 4 19.96 -29.87 -21.59
N CYS A 5 20.74 -30.05 -20.51
CA CYS A 5 21.13 -28.97 -19.60
C CYS A 5 22.16 -28.01 -20.25
N GLN A 6 23.09 -28.56 -21.04
CA GLN A 6 24.03 -27.75 -21.83
C GLN A 6 23.30 -26.96 -22.94
N GLU A 7 22.34 -27.58 -23.61
CA GLU A 7 21.58 -26.98 -24.71
C GLU A 7 20.61 -25.87 -24.25
N LYS A 8 20.28 -25.76 -22.95
CA LYS A 8 19.41 -24.72 -22.37
C LYS A 8 20.16 -23.55 -21.74
N ALA A 9 21.29 -23.78 -21.06
CA ALA A 9 22.19 -22.71 -20.64
C ALA A 9 22.77 -21.94 -21.86
N GLU A 10 22.91 -22.62 -23.00
CA GLU A 10 23.25 -22.01 -24.29
C GLU A 10 22.16 -21.09 -24.87
N ARG A 11 20.89 -21.19 -24.44
CA ARG A 11 19.75 -20.42 -25.01
C ARG A 11 19.63 -18.99 -24.48
N GLN A 12 20.32 -18.65 -23.39
CA GLN A 12 20.44 -17.26 -22.93
C GLN A 12 21.62 -16.51 -23.58
N LEU A 13 22.31 -17.16 -24.51
CA LEU A 13 23.42 -16.59 -25.26
C LEU A 13 22.96 -16.17 -26.66
N CYS A 14 23.50 -15.05 -27.12
CA CYS A 14 23.21 -14.53 -28.44
C CYS A 14 23.77 -15.46 -29.52
N ALA A 15 22.92 -15.95 -30.42
CA ALA A 15 23.33 -16.78 -31.55
C ALA A 15 24.36 -16.11 -32.49
N ASN A 16 24.44 -14.76 -32.48
CA ASN A 16 25.37 -14.00 -33.32
C ASN A 16 26.77 -13.87 -32.72
N CYS A 17 26.91 -13.74 -31.38
CA CYS A 17 28.21 -13.44 -30.77
C CYS A 17 28.50 -14.15 -29.44
N GLY A 18 27.59 -14.99 -28.95
CA GLY A 18 27.69 -15.66 -27.66
C GLY A 18 27.51 -14.75 -26.43
N GLY A 19 27.18 -13.47 -26.60
CA GLY A 19 26.97 -12.54 -25.50
C GLY A 19 25.61 -12.73 -24.81
N THR A 20 25.51 -12.39 -23.53
CA THR A 20 24.29 -12.52 -22.73
C THR A 20 23.12 -11.68 -23.27
N ILE A 21 21.94 -12.27 -23.36
CA ILE A 21 20.69 -11.55 -23.66
C ILE A 21 20.20 -10.80 -22.43
N LYS A 22 19.76 -9.55 -22.58
CA LYS A 22 19.22 -8.71 -21.50
C LYS A 22 17.99 -7.92 -21.95
N TRP A 23 17.12 -7.62 -21.01
CA TRP A 23 16.01 -6.70 -21.24
C TRP A 23 16.51 -5.25 -21.35
N ASN A 24 16.30 -4.63 -22.52
CA ASN A 24 16.54 -3.21 -22.70
C ASN A 24 15.26 -2.43 -22.38
N ILE A 25 15.21 -1.86 -21.18
CA ILE A 25 14.08 -1.08 -20.67
C ILE A 25 13.78 0.12 -21.59
N ALA A 26 14.78 0.81 -22.12
CA ALA A 26 14.54 1.98 -22.97
C ALA A 26 13.89 1.62 -24.32
N LYS A 27 14.20 0.44 -24.85
CA LYS A 27 13.66 -0.07 -26.12
C LYS A 27 12.46 -1.01 -25.96
N GLN A 28 12.17 -1.44 -24.72
CA GLN A 28 11.16 -2.46 -24.42
C GLN A 28 11.35 -3.74 -25.27
N GLN A 29 12.58 -4.23 -25.37
CA GLN A 29 12.90 -5.46 -26.09
C GLN A 29 14.08 -6.21 -25.45
N LEU A 30 14.12 -7.53 -25.61
CA LEU A 30 15.31 -8.33 -25.31
C LEU A 30 16.36 -8.10 -26.42
N GLU A 31 17.61 -7.89 -26.03
CA GLU A 31 18.73 -7.78 -26.97
C GLU A 31 20.03 -8.28 -26.35
N CYS A 32 20.99 -8.66 -27.19
CA CYS A 32 22.33 -9.00 -26.73
C CYS A 32 23.02 -7.77 -26.12
N ALA A 33 23.55 -7.92 -24.90
CA ALA A 33 24.29 -6.86 -24.22
C ALA A 33 25.56 -6.42 -24.97
N SER A 34 26.16 -7.33 -25.75
CA SER A 34 27.41 -7.09 -26.47
C SER A 34 27.20 -6.52 -27.86
N CYS A 35 26.45 -7.21 -28.74
CA CYS A 35 26.30 -6.83 -30.15
C CYS A 35 24.95 -6.16 -30.49
N ARG A 36 24.04 -6.03 -29.52
CA ARG A 36 22.71 -5.39 -29.68
C ARG A 36 21.77 -6.10 -30.65
N THR A 37 22.08 -7.31 -31.08
CA THR A 37 21.14 -8.14 -31.85
C THR A 37 19.86 -8.34 -31.04
N PRO A 38 18.67 -7.97 -31.58
CA PRO A 38 17.38 -8.22 -30.94
C PRO A 38 17.17 -9.73 -30.73
N TYR A 39 16.44 -10.07 -29.67
CA TYR A 39 16.10 -11.43 -29.31
C TYR A 39 14.60 -11.53 -29.06
N VAL A 40 13.99 -12.59 -29.59
CA VAL A 40 12.58 -12.91 -29.34
C VAL A 40 12.56 -14.04 -28.30
N PRO A 41 11.88 -13.87 -27.16
CA PRO A 41 11.85 -14.90 -26.13
C PRO A 41 11.14 -16.15 -26.65
N GLU A 42 11.71 -17.32 -26.38
CA GLU A 42 11.00 -18.59 -26.54
C GLU A 42 10.02 -18.74 -25.36
N THR A 43 8.74 -18.81 -25.67
CA THR A 43 7.66 -19.03 -24.69
C THR A 43 6.88 -20.27 -25.11
N THR A 44 6.40 -21.04 -24.14
CA THR A 44 5.59 -22.25 -24.41
C THR A 44 4.15 -21.92 -24.81
N VAL A 45 3.72 -20.69 -24.54
CA VAL A 45 2.38 -20.18 -24.81
C VAL A 45 2.47 -18.81 -25.48
N GLU A 46 1.49 -18.49 -26.33
CA GLU A 46 1.39 -17.17 -26.98
C GLU A 46 0.80 -16.11 -26.05
N ARG A 47 0.00 -16.52 -25.06
CA ARG A 47 -0.68 -15.65 -24.09
C ARG A 47 -0.64 -16.27 -22.70
N VAL A 48 -0.68 -15.41 -21.69
CA VAL A 48 -0.79 -15.84 -20.29
C VAL A 48 -2.18 -16.43 -20.08
N GLU A 49 -2.23 -17.65 -19.57
CA GLU A 49 -3.49 -18.38 -19.33
C GLU A 49 -3.89 -18.30 -17.86
N GLU A 50 -5.19 -18.15 -17.63
CA GLU A 50 -5.81 -18.23 -16.32
C GLU A 50 -6.13 -19.68 -15.95
N HIS A 51 -5.89 -20.03 -14.70
CA HIS A 51 -6.12 -21.38 -14.18
C HIS A 51 -7.31 -21.38 -13.22
N ASN A 52 -8.14 -22.43 -13.28
CA ASN A 52 -9.21 -22.59 -12.30
C ASN A 52 -8.61 -22.88 -10.90
N PHE A 53 -9.07 -22.15 -9.89
CA PHE A 53 -8.56 -22.24 -8.53
C PHE A 53 -8.74 -23.63 -7.88
N ASP A 54 -9.80 -24.36 -8.23
CA ASP A 54 -10.03 -25.73 -7.72
C ASP A 54 -8.91 -26.70 -8.13
N GLY A 55 -8.22 -26.42 -9.25
CA GLY A 55 -7.09 -27.18 -9.74
C GLY A 55 -5.74 -26.82 -9.08
N TYR A 56 -5.68 -25.79 -8.24
CA TYR A 56 -4.42 -25.26 -7.70
C TYR A 56 -3.60 -26.33 -6.97
N VAL A 57 -4.21 -27.07 -6.05
CA VAL A 57 -3.51 -28.05 -5.20
C VAL A 57 -2.86 -29.15 -6.04
N GLN A 58 -3.51 -29.54 -7.14
CA GLN A 58 -2.94 -30.50 -8.08
C GLN A 58 -1.73 -29.90 -8.79
N ARG A 59 -1.86 -28.68 -9.35
CA ARG A 59 -0.78 -27.99 -10.05
C ARG A 59 0.44 -27.72 -9.17
N GLU A 60 0.22 -27.33 -7.92
CA GLU A 60 1.31 -27.17 -6.94
C GLU A 60 1.94 -28.52 -6.56
N GLY A 61 1.13 -29.58 -6.45
CA GLY A 61 1.56 -30.94 -6.13
C GLY A 61 2.39 -31.61 -7.23
N GLU A 62 2.28 -31.16 -8.48
CA GLU A 62 3.18 -31.57 -9.58
C GLU A 62 4.63 -31.15 -9.34
N ARG A 63 4.87 -30.24 -8.37
CA ARG A 63 6.20 -29.85 -7.90
C ARG A 63 7.14 -29.53 -9.07
N VAL A 64 6.67 -28.68 -9.97
CA VAL A 64 7.52 -28.16 -11.03
C VAL A 64 8.52 -27.21 -10.38
N SER A 65 9.79 -27.62 -10.29
CA SER A 65 10.85 -26.69 -9.89
C SER A 65 10.85 -25.51 -10.84
N PHE A 66 11.14 -24.31 -10.33
CA PHE A 66 11.64 -23.23 -11.19
C PHE A 66 12.81 -23.83 -11.99
N PRO A 67 12.67 -24.04 -13.32
CA PRO A 67 13.67 -24.80 -14.05
C PRO A 67 15.02 -24.11 -13.90
N GLU A 68 16.05 -24.85 -13.48
CA GLU A 68 17.46 -24.46 -13.47
C GLU A 68 17.86 -23.43 -12.39
N ASP A 69 16.97 -23.08 -11.45
CA ASP A 69 17.29 -22.18 -10.34
C ASP A 69 17.40 -22.94 -9.00
N ALA A 70 18.45 -22.64 -8.23
CA ALA A 70 18.50 -22.91 -6.80
C ALA A 70 17.73 -21.81 -6.04
N THR A 71 17.13 -22.15 -4.90
CA THR A 71 16.46 -21.15 -4.04
C THR A 71 17.29 -20.91 -2.78
N ILE A 72 17.68 -19.66 -2.55
CA ILE A 72 18.29 -19.23 -1.29
C ILE A 72 17.21 -18.71 -0.35
N VAL A 73 17.08 -19.30 0.83
CA VAL A 73 16.22 -18.76 1.90
C VAL A 73 17.04 -17.80 2.76
N CYS A 74 16.63 -16.55 2.82
CA CYS A 74 17.34 -15.53 3.58
C CYS A 74 17.16 -15.72 5.09
N GLY A 75 18.22 -16.01 5.85
CA GLY A 75 18.15 -16.18 7.31
C GLY A 75 17.71 -14.92 8.08
N GLY A 76 17.89 -13.72 7.51
CA GLY A 76 17.51 -12.46 8.15
C GLY A 76 16.02 -12.08 8.02
N CYS A 77 15.39 -12.32 6.86
CA CYS A 77 14.01 -11.90 6.59
C CYS A 77 13.10 -12.99 6.02
N GLY A 78 13.63 -14.17 5.73
CA GLY A 78 12.91 -15.31 5.17
C GLY A 78 12.67 -15.27 3.65
N ALA A 79 13.01 -14.18 2.96
CA ALA A 79 12.82 -14.05 1.51
C ALA A 79 13.48 -15.22 0.76
N ARG A 80 12.80 -15.73 -0.27
CA ARG A 80 13.21 -16.91 -1.05
C ARG A 80 13.68 -16.47 -2.42
N ILE A 81 14.99 -16.42 -2.65
CA ILE A 81 15.55 -15.80 -3.85
C ILE A 81 15.94 -16.90 -4.82
N ALA A 82 15.37 -16.87 -6.03
CA ALA A 82 15.81 -17.71 -7.13
C ALA A 82 17.19 -17.21 -7.61
N VAL A 83 18.13 -18.13 -7.69
CA VAL A 83 19.50 -17.89 -8.16
C VAL A 83 19.93 -19.00 -9.10
N ASP A 84 20.87 -18.69 -9.98
CA ASP A 84 21.56 -19.69 -10.79
C ASP A 84 22.18 -20.80 -9.92
N GLU A 85 22.15 -22.04 -10.39
CA GLU A 85 22.66 -23.22 -9.69
C GLU A 85 24.12 -23.08 -9.20
N TYR A 86 24.95 -22.30 -9.90
CA TYR A 86 26.34 -22.06 -9.54
C TYR A 86 26.55 -20.84 -8.60
N CYS A 87 25.47 -20.15 -8.21
CA CYS A 87 25.52 -19.01 -7.31
C CYS A 87 25.75 -19.44 -5.87
N THR A 88 26.94 -19.15 -5.33
CA THR A 88 27.32 -19.55 -3.95
C THR A 88 26.94 -18.52 -2.88
N ALA A 89 26.73 -17.26 -3.26
CA ALA A 89 26.35 -16.20 -2.35
C ALA A 89 25.63 -15.05 -3.07
N THR A 90 24.66 -14.45 -2.39
CA THR A 90 23.95 -13.25 -2.87
C THR A 90 23.70 -12.26 -1.74
N VAL A 91 23.38 -11.01 -2.08
CA VAL A 91 22.90 -10.01 -1.12
C VAL A 91 21.38 -9.99 -1.21
N CYS A 92 20.71 -10.23 -0.08
CA CYS A 92 19.25 -10.22 -0.06
C CYS A 92 18.71 -8.82 -0.43
N PRO A 93 17.88 -8.69 -1.47
CA PRO A 93 17.31 -7.40 -1.90
C PRO A 93 16.33 -6.84 -0.87
N MET A 94 15.72 -7.71 -0.07
CA MET A 94 14.71 -7.33 0.91
C MET A 94 15.32 -6.73 2.17
N CYS A 95 16.44 -7.26 2.67
CA CYS A 95 16.98 -6.82 3.97
C CYS A 95 18.46 -6.44 3.96
N GLY A 96 19.16 -6.64 2.85
CA GLY A 96 20.57 -6.26 2.66
C GLY A 96 21.59 -7.20 3.31
N SER A 97 21.16 -8.27 3.97
CA SER A 97 22.08 -9.28 4.52
C SER A 97 22.70 -10.14 3.42
N THR A 98 23.97 -10.50 3.57
CA THR A 98 24.64 -11.50 2.73
C THR A 98 24.13 -12.90 3.09
N GLN A 99 23.74 -13.65 2.08
CA GLN A 99 23.24 -15.02 2.21
C GLN A 99 24.24 -15.96 1.53
N LEU A 100 24.56 -17.05 2.22
CA LEU A 100 25.30 -18.19 1.68
C LEU A 100 24.28 -19.21 1.19
N LEU A 101 24.54 -19.84 0.05
CA LEU A 101 23.68 -20.87 -0.50
C LEU A 101 23.54 -22.03 0.50
N GLU A 102 22.32 -22.29 0.96
CA GLU A 102 21.93 -23.60 1.49
C GLU A 102 21.20 -24.32 0.35
N GLU A 103 21.64 -25.51 -0.06
CA GLU A 103 21.01 -26.27 -1.14
C GLU A 103 19.54 -26.56 -0.81
N ARG A 104 18.61 -25.84 -1.46
CA ARG A 104 17.19 -26.19 -1.55
C ARG A 104 16.65 -25.77 -2.91
N GLN A 105 16.27 -26.74 -3.74
CA GLN A 105 15.34 -26.48 -4.83
C GLN A 105 13.93 -26.50 -4.23
N GLU A 106 13.24 -25.36 -4.30
CA GLU A 106 11.82 -25.31 -3.95
C GLU A 106 11.00 -25.51 -5.23
N ALA A 107 10.12 -26.49 -5.15
CA ALA A 107 9.20 -26.83 -6.21
C ALA A 107 7.85 -26.19 -5.93
N GLY A 108 7.18 -25.72 -6.98
CA GLY A 108 5.93 -25.01 -6.84
C GLY A 108 5.25 -24.79 -8.18
N VAL A 109 4.37 -23.80 -8.23
CA VAL A 109 3.71 -23.38 -9.47
C VAL A 109 4.66 -22.42 -10.22
N PRO A 110 5.07 -22.72 -11.45
CA PRO A 110 5.91 -21.81 -12.23
C PRO A 110 5.12 -20.54 -12.59
N PRO A 111 5.79 -19.39 -12.84
CA PRO A 111 5.10 -18.19 -13.29
C PRO A 111 4.46 -18.43 -14.66
N ASP A 112 3.20 -18.00 -14.78
CA ASP A 112 2.47 -17.97 -16.05
C ASP A 112 2.93 -16.77 -16.89
N GLY A 113 3.25 -15.65 -16.23
CA GLY A 113 3.66 -14.42 -16.89
C GLY A 113 4.48 -13.48 -16.02
N LEU A 114 4.88 -12.37 -16.61
CA LEU A 114 5.54 -11.26 -15.91
C LEU A 114 5.23 -9.92 -16.58
N ILE A 115 5.39 -8.83 -15.84
CA ILE A 115 5.43 -7.48 -16.45
C ILE A 115 6.90 -7.09 -16.63
N PRO A 116 7.38 -6.78 -17.85
CA PRO A 116 8.75 -6.34 -18.03
C PRO A 116 9.03 -5.00 -17.34
N PHE A 117 10.28 -4.74 -16.96
CA PHE A 117 10.65 -3.42 -16.42
C PHE A 117 10.41 -2.31 -17.44
N HIS A 118 9.68 -1.27 -17.04
CA HIS A 118 9.48 -0.04 -17.82
C HIS A 118 10.27 1.14 -17.25
N VAL A 119 10.57 1.10 -15.95
CA VAL A 119 11.34 2.13 -15.26
C VAL A 119 12.77 1.63 -15.08
N ASP A 120 13.72 2.37 -15.66
CA ASP A 120 15.15 2.12 -15.48
C ASP A 120 15.64 2.49 -14.06
N LYS A 121 16.85 2.04 -13.74
CA LYS A 121 17.44 2.21 -12.41
C LYS A 121 17.68 3.67 -12.06
N GLU A 122 18.13 4.47 -13.02
CA GLU A 122 18.41 5.88 -12.86
C GLU A 122 17.14 6.67 -12.54
N THR A 123 16.07 6.41 -13.30
CA THR A 123 14.74 6.96 -13.11
C THR A 123 14.16 6.54 -11.76
N ALA A 124 14.27 5.26 -11.40
CA ALA A 124 13.85 4.75 -10.09
C ALA A 124 14.60 5.44 -8.93
N GLN A 125 15.92 5.63 -9.07
CA GLN A 125 16.73 6.33 -8.08
C GLN A 125 16.30 7.80 -7.93
N GLN A 126 15.95 8.46 -9.02
CA GLN A 126 15.43 9.83 -8.99
C GLN A 126 14.06 9.92 -8.32
N ASN A 127 13.13 9.02 -8.66
CA ASN A 127 11.81 8.92 -8.03
C ASN A 127 11.96 8.70 -6.52
N PHE A 128 12.82 7.76 -6.13
CA PHE A 128 13.12 7.46 -4.73
C PHE A 128 13.70 8.68 -4.00
N SER A 129 14.69 9.35 -4.60
CA SER A 129 15.29 10.58 -4.06
C SER A 129 14.26 11.68 -3.82
N ARG A 130 13.35 11.90 -4.77
CA ARG A 130 12.25 12.87 -4.64
C ARG A 130 11.31 12.50 -3.49
N TRP A 131 10.94 11.23 -3.40
CA TRP A 131 10.07 10.72 -2.34
C TRP A 131 10.68 10.85 -0.95
N VAL A 132 11.99 10.58 -0.78
CA VAL A 132 12.67 10.75 0.51
C VAL A 132 12.73 12.22 0.92
N LYS A 133 12.99 13.12 -0.04
CA LYS A 133 13.09 14.57 0.21
C LYS A 133 11.77 15.17 0.72
N SER A 134 10.62 14.69 0.24
CA SER A 134 9.30 15.19 0.65
C SER A 134 8.89 14.81 2.08
N ARG A 135 9.59 13.88 2.74
CA ARG A 135 9.30 13.47 4.13
C ARG A 135 9.98 14.40 5.13
N TRP A 136 9.21 15.32 5.71
CA TRP A 136 9.72 16.34 6.64
C TRP A 136 10.34 15.74 7.92
N PHE A 137 9.71 14.69 8.47
CA PHE A 137 10.13 14.04 9.73
C PHE A 137 11.12 12.87 9.55
N ALA A 138 11.60 12.62 8.34
CA ALA A 138 12.64 11.62 8.09
C ALA A 138 13.99 12.06 8.69
N PRO A 139 14.77 11.17 9.35
CA PRO A 139 16.12 11.47 9.84
C PRO A 139 17.02 12.00 8.72
N ASN A 140 17.90 12.95 9.03
CA ASN A 140 18.88 13.44 8.04
C ASN A 140 19.85 12.33 7.59
N GLN A 141 20.11 11.34 8.47
CA GLN A 141 20.91 10.18 8.12
C GLN A 141 20.22 9.31 7.05
N LEU A 142 18.88 9.18 7.07
CA LEU A 142 18.15 8.52 5.99
C LEU A 142 18.34 9.29 4.67
N LYS A 143 18.27 10.63 4.72
CA LYS A 143 18.50 11.51 3.57
C LYS A 143 19.94 11.43 2.99
N ARG A 144 20.90 10.91 3.76
CA ARG A 144 22.29 10.69 3.31
C ARG A 144 22.53 9.25 2.89
N ALA A 145 21.99 8.29 3.64
CA ALA A 145 22.15 6.87 3.37
C ALA A 145 21.53 6.42 2.04
N TYR A 146 20.40 7.03 1.63
CA TYR A 146 19.78 6.68 0.34
C TYR A 146 20.65 7.06 -0.87
N GLN A 147 21.63 7.98 -0.70
CA GLN A 147 22.57 8.33 -1.76
C GLN A 147 23.64 7.25 -1.98
N GLY A 148 23.86 6.37 -0.99
CA GLY A 148 24.81 5.26 -1.06
C GLY A 148 24.18 3.89 -1.31
N GLY A 149 22.86 3.75 -1.14
CA GLY A 149 22.14 2.51 -1.41
C GLY A 149 21.89 2.34 -2.91
N LYS A 150 22.53 1.34 -3.55
CA LYS A 150 22.20 0.96 -4.92
C LYS A 150 20.86 0.23 -4.93
N LEU A 151 19.85 0.79 -5.60
CA LEU A 151 18.62 0.05 -5.91
C LEU A 151 18.98 -1.26 -6.61
N GLN A 152 18.35 -2.34 -6.18
CA GLN A 152 18.44 -3.65 -6.82
C GLN A 152 17.12 -3.93 -7.53
N GLY A 153 17.21 -4.40 -8.78
CA GLY A 153 16.02 -4.79 -9.53
C GLY A 153 15.65 -6.22 -9.20
N ILE A 154 14.40 -6.44 -8.83
CA ILE A 154 13.86 -7.73 -8.44
C ILE A 154 12.47 -7.91 -9.07
N TYR A 155 12.15 -9.13 -9.44
CA TYR A 155 10.79 -9.58 -9.69
C TYR A 155 10.18 -10.17 -8.43
N LEU A 156 9.05 -9.61 -8.01
CA LEU A 156 8.29 -10.08 -6.85
C LEU A 156 7.17 -11.03 -7.32
N PRO A 157 6.93 -12.13 -6.60
CA PRO A 157 5.88 -13.07 -6.95
C PRO A 157 4.52 -12.56 -6.50
N PHE A 158 3.54 -12.68 -7.38
CA PHE A 158 2.16 -12.30 -7.15
C PHE A 158 1.21 -13.37 -7.65
N TRP A 159 0.11 -13.51 -6.91
CA TRP A 159 -1.09 -14.13 -7.43
C TRP A 159 -1.99 -13.01 -7.94
N THR A 160 -2.53 -13.15 -9.14
CA THR A 160 -3.73 -12.43 -9.53
C THR A 160 -4.92 -13.37 -9.46
N PHE A 161 -6.06 -12.85 -9.01
CA PHE A 161 -7.30 -13.60 -8.91
C PHE A 161 -8.41 -12.87 -9.64
N ASP A 162 -9.17 -13.63 -10.41
CA ASP A 162 -10.39 -13.15 -11.04
C ASP A 162 -11.57 -13.85 -10.41
N ALA A 163 -12.63 -13.10 -10.17
CA ALA A 163 -13.81 -13.61 -9.51
C ALA A 163 -15.07 -12.90 -10.00
N GLU A 164 -16.08 -13.69 -10.35
CA GLU A 164 -17.45 -13.20 -10.47
C GLU A 164 -18.20 -13.54 -9.18
N VAL A 165 -18.88 -12.54 -8.61
CA VAL A 165 -19.58 -12.70 -7.33
C VAL A 165 -20.99 -12.14 -7.38
N THR A 166 -21.85 -12.71 -6.54
CA THR A 166 -23.17 -12.18 -6.23
C THR A 166 -23.32 -12.05 -4.73
N THR A 167 -23.66 -10.86 -4.26
CA THR A 167 -23.71 -10.54 -2.83
C THR A 167 -25.11 -10.12 -2.44
N SER A 168 -25.74 -10.87 -1.54
CA SER A 168 -26.93 -10.41 -0.83
C SER A 168 -26.51 -9.59 0.39
N TYR A 169 -27.15 -8.45 0.64
CA TYR A 169 -26.81 -7.57 1.75
C TYR A 169 -28.01 -7.17 2.61
N ARG A 170 -27.75 -6.83 3.87
CA ARG A 170 -28.69 -6.19 4.79
C ARG A 170 -28.04 -4.97 5.43
N GLY A 171 -28.80 -3.88 5.53
CA GLY A 171 -28.30 -2.63 6.06
C GLY A 171 -29.40 -1.61 6.31
N TYR A 172 -29.00 -0.34 6.36
CA TYR A 172 -29.84 0.80 6.66
C TYR A 172 -29.55 1.96 5.72
N GLY A 173 -30.62 2.54 5.19
CA GLY A 173 -30.61 3.83 4.51
C GLY A 173 -31.12 4.93 5.45
N GLY A 174 -30.39 6.05 5.53
CA GLY A 174 -30.68 7.15 6.44
C GLY A 174 -30.88 8.47 5.69
N ASN A 175 -31.90 9.24 6.09
CA ASN A 175 -32.09 10.62 5.61
C ASN A 175 -32.04 11.60 6.78
N THR A 176 -31.35 12.73 6.58
CA THR A 176 -31.22 13.78 7.59
C THR A 176 -32.58 14.46 7.80
N HIS A 177 -33.06 14.45 9.03
CA HIS A 177 -34.24 15.19 9.44
C HIS A 177 -33.86 16.28 10.43
N THR A 178 -34.14 17.52 10.04
CA THR A 178 -34.01 18.69 10.91
C THR A 178 -35.33 18.96 11.65
N TYR A 179 -35.27 19.18 12.97
CA TYR A 179 -36.42 19.53 13.80
C TYR A 179 -36.03 20.57 14.86
N ARG A 180 -37.01 21.28 15.43
CA ARG A 180 -36.78 22.18 16.58
C ARG A 180 -37.08 21.45 17.89
N ASP A 181 -36.17 21.55 18.85
CA ASP A 181 -36.38 21.00 20.19
C ASP A 181 -37.32 21.90 21.03
N SER A 182 -37.74 21.41 22.19
CA SER A 182 -38.63 22.13 23.11
C SER A 182 -38.03 23.43 23.68
N LYS A 183 -36.72 23.65 23.47
CA LYS A 183 -35.98 24.85 23.85
C LYS A 183 -35.74 25.77 22.65
N GLY A 184 -36.32 25.48 21.49
CA GLY A 184 -36.22 26.29 20.27
C GLY A 184 -34.93 26.08 19.46
N ASN A 185 -34.03 25.17 19.87
CA ASN A 185 -32.80 24.92 19.12
C ASN A 185 -33.06 24.00 17.93
N THR A 186 -32.41 24.29 16.81
CA THR A 186 -32.39 23.40 15.65
C THR A 186 -31.53 22.18 15.96
N ARG A 187 -32.12 20.99 15.85
CA ARG A 187 -31.46 19.69 16.00
C ARG A 187 -31.59 18.89 14.70
N THR A 188 -30.61 18.05 14.44
CA THR A 188 -30.64 17.09 13.32
C THR A 188 -30.58 15.68 13.87
N ARG A 189 -31.36 14.77 13.27
CA ARG A 189 -31.23 13.33 13.49
C ARG A 189 -31.26 12.61 12.15
N ILE A 190 -30.68 11.41 12.11
CA ILE A 190 -30.76 10.54 10.94
C ILE A 190 -31.94 9.58 11.16
N ASN A 191 -32.90 9.61 10.24
CA ASN A 191 -34.00 8.64 10.24
C ASN A 191 -33.55 7.41 9.45
N TRP A 192 -33.15 6.35 10.14
CA TRP A 192 -32.74 5.08 9.54
C TRP A 192 -33.94 4.22 9.15
N ARG A 193 -33.85 3.57 7.99
CA ARG A 193 -34.81 2.56 7.51
C ARG A 193 -34.04 1.30 7.09
N PRO A 194 -34.54 0.10 7.43
CA PRO A 194 -33.89 -1.13 6.97
C PRO A 194 -33.99 -1.24 5.45
N VAL A 195 -32.90 -1.66 4.82
CA VAL A 195 -32.79 -1.92 3.38
C VAL A 195 -32.07 -3.25 3.19
N SER A 196 -32.49 -4.01 2.20
CA SER A 196 -31.80 -5.22 1.76
C SER A 196 -31.84 -5.30 0.25
N GLY A 197 -30.81 -5.89 -0.34
CA GLY A 197 -30.72 -6.01 -1.78
C GLY A 197 -29.73 -7.08 -2.20
N THR A 198 -29.45 -7.11 -3.49
CA THR A 198 -28.45 -7.99 -4.09
C THR A 198 -27.67 -7.20 -5.11
N VAL A 199 -26.35 -7.28 -5.03
CA VAL A 199 -25.42 -6.63 -5.95
C VAL A 199 -24.51 -7.68 -6.59
N GLY A 200 -24.07 -7.42 -7.81
CA GLY A 200 -23.06 -8.22 -8.49
C GLY A 200 -21.67 -7.60 -8.35
N GLY A 201 -20.63 -8.38 -8.63
CA GLY A 201 -19.27 -7.89 -8.74
C GLY A 201 -18.48 -8.70 -9.74
N HIS A 202 -17.68 -8.02 -10.55
CA HIS A 202 -16.68 -8.64 -11.40
C HIS A 202 -15.33 -8.05 -11.03
N TYR A 203 -14.41 -8.93 -10.64
CA TYR A 203 -13.06 -8.58 -10.22
C TYR A 203 -12.10 -9.26 -11.18
N ASP A 204 -11.25 -8.46 -11.81
CA ASP A 204 -10.24 -8.87 -12.77
C ASP A 204 -8.87 -8.44 -12.23
N ASP A 205 -7.97 -9.40 -12.14
CA ASP A 205 -6.61 -9.31 -11.63
C ASP A 205 -6.47 -8.65 -10.25
N LEU A 206 -7.14 -9.20 -9.23
CA LEU A 206 -6.87 -8.83 -7.84
C LEU A 206 -5.45 -9.26 -7.43
N GLN A 207 -4.57 -8.27 -7.32
CA GLN A 207 -3.14 -8.47 -7.06
C GLN A 207 -2.87 -8.74 -5.58
N VAL A 208 -2.40 -9.95 -5.28
CA VAL A 208 -1.95 -10.35 -3.94
C VAL A 208 -0.47 -10.73 -3.99
N CYS A 209 0.36 -9.99 -3.26
CA CYS A 209 1.79 -10.27 -3.17
C CYS A 209 2.03 -11.59 -2.43
N ALA A 210 2.78 -12.48 -3.06
CA ALA A 210 3.09 -13.82 -2.54
C ALA A 210 4.44 -13.90 -1.81
N ALA A 211 5.10 -12.76 -1.59
CA ALA A 211 6.33 -12.63 -0.80
C ALA A 211 6.04 -12.49 0.70
N LEU A 212 7.04 -12.71 1.56
CA LEU A 212 6.86 -12.64 3.02
C LEU A 212 6.64 -11.21 3.57
N ASN A 213 6.03 -11.15 4.75
CA ASN A 213 5.43 -10.00 5.44
C ASN A 213 6.09 -8.62 5.29
N THR A 214 7.43 -8.50 5.33
CA THR A 214 8.06 -7.16 5.24
C THR A 214 8.01 -6.61 3.82
N ALA A 215 8.06 -7.49 2.81
CA ALA A 215 7.88 -7.16 1.41
C ALA A 215 6.42 -6.73 1.16
N SER A 216 5.47 -7.61 1.49
CA SER A 216 4.05 -7.44 1.18
C SER A 216 3.48 -6.11 1.69
N GLN A 217 3.75 -5.74 2.95
CA GLN A 217 3.29 -4.47 3.54
C GLN A 217 3.82 -3.20 2.84
N VAL A 218 4.99 -3.29 2.20
CA VAL A 218 5.58 -2.16 1.48
C VAL A 218 5.12 -2.15 0.03
N VAL A 219 4.97 -3.33 -0.56
CA VAL A 219 4.50 -3.56 -1.92
C VAL A 219 3.10 -3.02 -2.13
N GLU A 220 2.18 -3.20 -1.19
CA GLU A 220 0.82 -2.64 -1.26
C GLU A 220 0.81 -1.12 -1.54
N LYS A 221 1.82 -0.38 -1.07
CA LYS A 221 1.93 1.07 -1.27
C LYS A 221 2.31 1.46 -2.70
N VAL A 222 2.75 0.50 -3.52
CA VAL A 222 3.17 0.74 -4.90
C VAL A 222 2.25 0.08 -5.94
N LEU A 223 1.20 -0.60 -5.49
CA LEU A 223 0.09 -1.10 -6.32
C LEU A 223 -0.82 0.03 -6.84
N PRO A 224 -1.63 -0.22 -7.87
CA PRO A 224 -1.66 -1.45 -8.70
C PRO A 224 -0.59 -1.44 -9.80
N TYR A 225 -0.29 -2.62 -10.34
CA TYR A 225 0.35 -2.81 -11.65
C TYR A 225 -0.73 -3.01 -12.74
N ASN A 226 -0.40 -2.80 -14.01
CA ASN A 226 -1.30 -3.09 -15.13
C ASN A 226 -1.18 -4.56 -15.60
N THR A 227 -1.58 -5.50 -14.76
CA THR A 227 -1.47 -6.93 -15.05
C THR A 227 -2.38 -7.38 -16.20
N CYS A 228 -3.54 -6.73 -16.39
CA CYS A 228 -4.48 -7.10 -17.46
C CYS A 228 -3.87 -6.88 -18.86
N GLU A 229 -3.09 -5.81 -19.04
CA GLU A 229 -2.61 -5.41 -20.39
C GLU A 229 -1.11 -5.61 -20.59
N HIS A 230 -0.30 -5.54 -19.53
CA HIS A 230 1.17 -5.53 -19.66
C HIS A 230 1.84 -6.86 -19.27
N THR A 231 1.07 -7.86 -18.85
CA THR A 231 1.64 -9.18 -18.56
C THR A 231 1.95 -9.92 -19.86
N VAL A 232 3.20 -10.32 -20.02
CA VAL A 232 3.68 -11.17 -21.13
C VAL A 232 3.92 -12.60 -20.65
N PRO A 233 3.84 -13.60 -21.53
CA PRO A 233 4.20 -14.97 -21.18
C PRO A 233 5.60 -15.06 -20.57
N PHE A 234 5.74 -15.86 -19.53
CA PHE A 234 7.00 -16.00 -18.81
C PHE A 234 8.09 -16.56 -19.73
N SER A 235 9.28 -15.96 -19.63
CA SER A 235 10.52 -16.47 -20.21
C SER A 235 11.69 -16.07 -19.32
N HIS A 236 12.60 -17.01 -19.03
CA HIS A 236 13.77 -16.74 -18.19
C HIS A 236 14.65 -15.59 -18.70
N SER A 237 14.63 -15.31 -20.01
CA SER A 237 15.41 -14.21 -20.61
C SER A 237 15.07 -12.83 -20.01
N TYR A 238 13.85 -12.64 -19.49
CA TYR A 238 13.44 -11.41 -18.81
C TYR A 238 14.07 -11.23 -17.42
N LEU A 239 14.50 -12.32 -16.79
CA LEU A 239 15.17 -12.30 -15.49
C LEU A 239 16.64 -11.91 -15.60
N SER A 240 17.22 -11.93 -16.81
CA SER A 240 18.63 -11.62 -17.03
C SER A 240 18.98 -10.20 -16.56
N GLY A 241 19.77 -10.13 -15.49
CA GLY A 241 20.19 -8.88 -14.84
C GLY A 241 19.31 -8.43 -13.67
N PHE A 242 18.30 -9.23 -13.30
CA PHE A 242 17.40 -9.00 -12.18
C PHE A 242 17.39 -10.21 -11.26
N LEU A 243 17.06 -9.99 -9.98
CA LEU A 243 16.74 -11.10 -9.07
C LEU A 243 15.27 -11.47 -9.25
N ALA A 244 14.88 -12.68 -8.85
CA ALA A 244 13.49 -13.08 -8.71
C ALA A 244 13.28 -13.70 -7.33
N GLU A 245 12.17 -13.35 -6.68
CA GLU A 245 11.74 -14.03 -5.45
C GLU A 245 10.76 -15.15 -5.80
N HIS A 246 10.98 -16.33 -5.24
CA HIS A 246 10.03 -17.44 -5.25
C HIS A 246 8.91 -17.15 -4.26
N TYR A 247 7.66 -17.50 -4.60
CA TYR A 247 6.55 -17.29 -3.69
C TYR A 247 6.75 -18.04 -2.37
N ALA A 248 6.43 -17.37 -1.28
CA ALA A 248 6.44 -17.95 0.06
C ALA A 248 5.01 -18.23 0.56
N ILE A 249 4.03 -17.52 0.01
CA ILE A 249 2.61 -17.63 0.34
C ILE A 249 1.93 -18.38 -0.82
N PRO A 250 1.40 -19.59 -0.60
CA PRO A 250 0.68 -20.33 -1.64
C PRO A 250 -0.66 -19.65 -1.98
N ALA A 251 -1.20 -19.92 -3.17
CA ALA A 251 -2.46 -19.30 -3.61
C ALA A 251 -3.63 -19.66 -2.68
N THR A 252 -3.60 -20.85 -2.06
CA THR A 252 -4.57 -21.30 -1.03
C THR A 252 -4.64 -20.38 0.19
N GLN A 253 -3.55 -19.67 0.49
CA GLN A 253 -3.53 -18.66 1.54
C GLN A 253 -3.78 -17.25 0.98
N ALA A 254 -3.20 -16.93 -0.18
CA ALA A 254 -3.34 -15.61 -0.81
C ALA A 254 -4.78 -15.28 -1.22
N VAL A 255 -5.58 -16.30 -1.57
CA VAL A 255 -7.00 -16.13 -1.93
C VAL A 255 -7.82 -15.50 -0.80
N GLU A 256 -7.45 -15.72 0.46
CA GLU A 256 -8.18 -15.12 1.59
C GLU A 256 -8.02 -13.59 1.61
N THR A 257 -6.84 -13.08 1.26
CA THR A 257 -6.62 -11.64 1.05
C THR A 257 -7.42 -11.11 -0.13
N ALA A 258 -7.53 -11.86 -1.23
CA ALA A 258 -8.39 -11.48 -2.35
C ALA A 258 -9.88 -11.44 -1.95
N LYS A 259 -10.35 -12.41 -1.14
CA LYS A 259 -11.71 -12.42 -0.60
C LYS A 259 -11.99 -11.21 0.29
N GLU A 260 -11.02 -10.77 1.10
CA GLU A 260 -11.14 -9.54 1.89
C GLU A 260 -11.28 -8.30 0.99
N GLN A 261 -10.47 -8.18 -0.07
CA GLN A 261 -10.60 -7.09 -1.04
C GLN A 261 -11.96 -7.09 -1.76
N ILE A 262 -12.44 -8.27 -2.17
CA ILE A 262 -13.78 -8.45 -2.74
C ILE A 262 -14.84 -8.03 -1.74
N ARG A 263 -14.72 -8.45 -0.48
CA ARG A 263 -15.67 -8.12 0.59
C ARG A 263 -15.81 -6.62 0.77
N ASP A 264 -14.69 -5.89 0.82
CA ASP A 264 -14.69 -4.43 0.94
C ASP A 264 -15.32 -3.77 -0.29
N GLY A 265 -15.01 -4.24 -1.49
CA GLY A 265 -15.66 -3.76 -2.72
C GLY A 265 -17.16 -4.01 -2.75
N GLN A 266 -17.61 -5.20 -2.33
CA GLN A 266 -19.04 -5.55 -2.28
C GLN A 266 -19.80 -4.75 -1.22
N ILE A 267 -19.16 -4.36 -0.12
CA ILE A 267 -19.74 -3.40 0.84
C ILE A 267 -19.94 -2.04 0.15
N GLN A 268 -18.96 -1.55 -0.61
CA GLN A 268 -19.08 -0.28 -1.32
C GLN A 268 -20.20 -0.31 -2.37
N GLU A 269 -20.32 -1.41 -3.12
CA GLU A 269 -21.42 -1.62 -4.07
C GLU A 269 -22.79 -1.67 -3.36
N ALA A 270 -22.90 -2.40 -2.25
CA ALA A 270 -24.14 -2.44 -1.46
C ALA A 270 -24.51 -1.05 -0.92
N GLU A 271 -23.54 -0.27 -0.43
CA GLU A 271 -23.80 1.11 -0.02
C GLU A 271 -24.22 2.00 -1.21
N GLN A 272 -23.64 1.81 -2.38
CA GLN A 272 -24.02 2.54 -3.59
C GLN A 272 -25.45 2.19 -4.02
N ASP A 273 -25.83 0.92 -3.95
CA ASP A 273 -27.20 0.47 -4.19
C ASP A 273 -28.18 1.12 -3.21
N ILE A 274 -27.87 1.16 -1.90
CA ILE A 274 -28.69 1.88 -0.90
C ILE A 274 -28.80 3.37 -1.26
N ARG A 275 -27.70 4.04 -1.65
CA ARG A 275 -27.74 5.45 -2.08
C ARG A 275 -28.65 5.64 -3.30
N SER A 276 -28.65 4.71 -4.25
CA SER A 276 -29.50 4.76 -5.44
C SER A 276 -31.00 4.79 -5.13
N HIS A 277 -31.40 4.22 -3.98
CA HIS A 277 -32.77 4.27 -3.46
C HIS A 277 -33.14 5.60 -2.77
N GLY A 278 -32.29 6.63 -2.84
CA GLY A 278 -32.58 7.98 -2.36
C GLY A 278 -32.22 8.23 -0.89
N PHE A 279 -31.27 7.46 -0.33
CA PHE A 279 -30.76 7.65 1.02
C PHE A 279 -29.45 8.46 1.03
N SER A 280 -29.33 9.40 1.96
CA SER A 280 -28.15 10.26 2.11
C SER A 280 -27.05 9.65 2.98
N HIS A 281 -27.40 8.74 3.87
CA HIS A 281 -26.50 8.00 4.75
C HIS A 281 -26.70 6.51 4.54
N THR A 282 -25.62 5.74 4.63
CA THR A 282 -25.64 4.30 4.43
C THR A 282 -24.94 3.58 5.56
N ARG A 283 -25.44 2.40 5.89
CA ARG A 283 -24.77 1.47 6.79
C ARG A 283 -25.08 0.05 6.34
N VAL A 284 -24.05 -0.72 6.01
CA VAL A 284 -24.18 -2.14 5.70
C VAL A 284 -23.82 -2.93 6.96
N ASP A 285 -24.73 -3.77 7.44
CA ASP A 285 -24.55 -4.53 8.68
C ASP A 285 -24.06 -5.95 8.37
N ASP A 286 -24.56 -6.54 7.29
CA ASP A 286 -24.24 -7.91 6.91
C ASP A 286 -24.22 -8.07 5.37
N ILE A 287 -23.31 -8.92 4.91
CA ILE A 287 -23.19 -9.32 3.51
C ILE A 287 -22.91 -10.82 3.43
N ASN A 288 -23.52 -11.47 2.46
CA ASN A 288 -23.26 -12.87 2.13
C ASN A 288 -22.90 -12.96 0.64
N ILE A 289 -21.64 -13.33 0.38
CA ILE A 289 -21.03 -13.36 -0.95
C ILE A 289 -21.06 -14.79 -1.47
N THR A 290 -21.62 -14.98 -2.65
CA THR A 290 -21.50 -16.23 -3.42
C THR A 290 -20.47 -16.02 -4.52
N TYR A 291 -19.46 -16.88 -4.55
CA TYR A 291 -18.42 -16.90 -5.59
C TYR A 291 -18.84 -17.90 -6.67
N HIS A 292 -18.70 -17.49 -7.94
CA HIS A 292 -19.00 -18.35 -9.08
C HIS A 292 -17.70 -18.98 -9.60
N THR A 293 -17.14 -18.43 -10.68
CA THR A 293 -15.84 -18.83 -11.21
C THR A 293 -14.74 -18.05 -10.49
N VAL A 294 -13.75 -18.76 -9.97
CA VAL A 294 -12.52 -18.18 -9.43
C VAL A 294 -11.34 -18.73 -10.21
N THR A 295 -10.61 -17.82 -10.86
CA THR A 295 -9.38 -18.14 -11.59
C THR A 295 -8.18 -17.46 -10.95
N TYR A 296 -6.99 -17.94 -11.29
CA TYR A 296 -5.75 -17.35 -10.82
C TYR A 296 -4.63 -17.44 -11.87
N LYS A 297 -3.67 -16.53 -11.75
CA LYS A 297 -2.38 -16.56 -12.47
C LYS A 297 -1.24 -16.34 -11.50
N HIS A 298 -0.12 -17.03 -11.69
CA HIS A 298 1.14 -16.71 -11.03
C HIS A 298 1.93 -15.73 -11.90
N VAL A 299 2.15 -14.50 -11.42
CA VAL A 299 2.88 -13.47 -12.18
C VAL A 299 4.04 -12.89 -11.41
N LEU A 300 5.09 -12.52 -12.14
CA LEU A 300 6.24 -11.81 -11.60
C LEU A 300 6.17 -10.31 -11.92
N LEU A 301 6.16 -9.48 -10.88
CA LEU A 301 6.02 -8.02 -11.03
C LEU A 301 7.34 -7.30 -10.73
N PRO A 302 7.75 -6.33 -11.58
CA PRO A 302 9.06 -5.70 -11.49
C PRO A 302 9.10 -4.65 -10.39
N ALA A 303 10.16 -4.65 -9.58
CA ALA A 303 10.37 -3.70 -8.51
C ALA A 303 11.85 -3.33 -8.37
N TRP A 304 12.11 -2.08 -8.01
CA TRP A 304 13.42 -1.65 -7.52
C TRP A 304 13.38 -1.54 -6.00
N THR A 305 14.23 -2.30 -5.32
CA THR A 305 14.24 -2.38 -3.87
C THR A 305 15.52 -1.79 -3.28
N SER A 306 15.40 -1.26 -2.08
CA SER A 306 16.54 -0.87 -1.25
C SER A 306 16.21 -1.11 0.22
N ALA A 307 17.10 -1.83 0.90
CA ALA A 307 17.05 -2.02 2.33
C ALA A 307 18.03 -1.07 3.03
N PHE A 308 17.60 -0.48 4.15
CA PHE A 308 18.43 0.37 4.98
C PHE A 308 18.21 0.05 6.46
N THR A 309 19.29 -0.02 7.23
CA THR A 309 19.22 -0.26 8.68
C THR A 309 19.41 1.05 9.44
N TYR A 310 18.49 1.35 10.36
CA TYR A 310 18.55 2.54 11.22
C TYR A 310 18.10 2.21 12.64
N GLY A 311 18.96 2.47 13.62
CA GLY A 311 18.67 2.23 15.05
C GLY A 311 18.32 0.76 15.34
N GLY A 312 19.01 -0.18 14.69
CA GLY A 312 18.77 -1.62 14.84
C GLY A 312 17.51 -2.15 14.15
N LYS A 313 16.76 -1.30 13.43
CA LYS A 313 15.59 -1.71 12.64
C LYS A 313 15.88 -1.60 11.15
N GLN A 314 15.42 -2.58 10.39
CA GLN A 314 15.46 -2.56 8.92
C GLN A 314 14.26 -1.81 8.36
N TYR A 315 14.50 -1.06 7.30
CA TYR A 315 13.50 -0.34 6.53
C TYR A 315 13.68 -0.70 5.07
N ILE A 316 12.57 -1.07 4.43
CA ILE A 316 12.53 -1.41 3.01
C ILE A 316 11.85 -0.28 2.24
N TYR A 317 12.42 0.02 1.08
CA TYR A 317 11.88 0.92 0.09
C TYR A 317 11.72 0.17 -1.22
N ILE A 318 10.61 0.44 -1.89
CA ILE A 318 10.23 -0.19 -3.15
C ILE A 318 9.83 0.91 -4.13
N VAL A 319 10.28 0.80 -5.36
CA VAL A 319 9.80 1.57 -6.49
C VAL A 319 9.19 0.58 -7.47
N ASN A 320 7.92 0.80 -7.83
CA ASN A 320 7.25 0.01 -8.85
C ASN A 320 8.03 0.12 -10.18
N GLY A 321 8.47 -1.01 -10.73
CA GLY A 321 9.30 -1.10 -11.94
C GLY A 321 8.53 -0.83 -13.24
N GLU A 322 7.21 -0.68 -13.18
CA GLU A 322 6.33 -0.28 -14.27
C GLU A 322 5.97 1.20 -14.18
N SER A 323 5.36 1.64 -13.05
CA SER A 323 4.83 3.00 -12.90
C SER A 323 5.82 4.00 -12.27
N GLY A 324 6.86 3.52 -11.62
CA GLY A 324 7.81 4.36 -10.89
C GLY A 324 7.29 4.87 -9.53
N LYS A 325 6.09 4.44 -9.11
CA LYS A 325 5.50 4.77 -7.82
C LYS A 325 6.38 4.29 -6.67
N VAL A 326 6.62 5.15 -5.68
CA VAL A 326 7.53 4.86 -4.56
C VAL A 326 6.77 4.60 -3.27
N GLY A 327 7.06 3.47 -2.65
CA GLY A 327 6.53 3.02 -1.37
C GLY A 327 7.67 2.67 -0.42
N GLY A 328 7.41 2.75 0.89
CA GLY A 328 8.44 2.45 1.87
C GLY A 328 7.98 2.62 3.30
N GLN A 329 8.78 2.09 4.21
CA GLN A 329 8.70 2.39 5.63
C GLN A 329 9.59 3.60 5.95
N ARG A 330 9.25 4.39 6.98
CA ARG A 330 10.09 5.51 7.39
C ARG A 330 10.37 5.46 8.89
N PRO A 331 11.63 5.64 9.32
CA PRO A 331 11.91 6.00 10.70
C PRO A 331 11.38 7.41 10.96
N TYR A 332 10.82 7.63 12.14
CA TYR A 332 10.45 8.96 12.62
C TYR A 332 11.58 9.55 13.45
N SER A 333 11.95 10.79 13.17
CA SER A 333 12.93 11.51 13.99
C SER A 333 12.25 12.17 15.18
N ILE A 334 12.35 11.54 16.36
CA ILE A 334 11.82 12.06 17.63
C ILE A 334 12.26 13.52 17.87
N PRO A 335 13.54 13.92 17.67
CA PRO A 335 13.95 15.31 17.85
C PRO A 335 13.22 16.29 16.92
N LYS A 336 12.94 15.90 15.67
CA LYS A 336 12.21 16.77 14.73
C LYS A 336 10.74 16.91 15.11
N ILE A 337 10.13 15.84 15.61
CA ILE A 337 8.75 15.88 16.11
C ILE A 337 8.68 16.76 17.35
N ALA A 338 9.58 16.56 18.32
CA ALA A 338 9.65 17.37 19.54
C ALA A 338 9.87 18.86 19.23
N ALA A 339 10.76 19.19 18.29
CA ALA A 339 10.98 20.57 17.85
C ALA A 339 9.74 21.18 17.17
N ALA A 340 9.03 20.40 16.34
CA ALA A 340 7.79 20.86 15.70
C ALA A 340 6.67 21.11 16.72
N VAL A 341 6.51 20.21 17.70
CA VAL A 341 5.55 20.37 18.80
C VAL A 341 5.89 21.60 19.65
N ALA A 342 7.17 21.78 20.01
CA ALA A 342 7.62 22.94 20.78
C ALA A 342 7.41 24.26 20.02
N ALA A 343 7.69 24.29 18.72
CA ALA A 343 7.42 25.46 17.88
C ALA A 343 5.92 25.76 17.77
N GLY A 344 5.08 24.73 17.60
CA GLY A 344 3.62 24.89 17.61
C GLY A 344 3.10 25.44 18.93
N ALA A 345 3.59 24.92 20.06
CA ALA A 345 3.24 25.41 21.39
C ALA A 345 3.67 26.88 21.60
N ALA A 346 4.85 27.26 21.13
CA ALA A 346 5.33 28.64 21.20
C ALA A 346 4.46 29.60 20.37
N VAL A 347 4.00 29.19 19.18
CA VAL A 347 3.09 30.00 18.35
C VAL A 347 1.74 30.17 19.04
N VAL A 348 1.17 29.10 19.62
CA VAL A 348 -0.09 29.19 20.37
C VAL A 348 0.05 30.11 21.57
N ALA A 349 1.14 29.99 22.34
CA ALA A 349 1.41 30.86 23.49
C ALA A 349 1.55 32.33 23.07
N ALA A 350 2.24 32.61 21.96
CA ALA A 350 2.36 33.97 21.43
C ALA A 350 1.00 34.52 21.00
N LEU A 351 0.16 33.73 20.32
CA LEU A 351 -1.19 34.15 19.92
C LEU A 351 -2.05 34.47 21.15
N LEU A 352 -2.05 33.61 22.17
CA LEU A 352 -2.79 33.85 23.42
C LEU A 352 -2.33 35.15 24.09
N PHE A 353 -1.02 35.39 24.20
CA PHE A 353 -0.47 36.62 24.75
C PHE A 353 -0.89 37.87 23.95
N PHE A 354 -0.89 37.80 22.61
CA PHE A 354 -1.37 38.89 21.76
C PHE A 354 -2.89 39.14 21.88
N PHE A 355 -3.70 38.11 22.12
CA PHE A 355 -5.14 38.25 22.32
C PHE A 355 -5.48 38.78 23.73
N GLU A 356 -4.77 38.37 24.77
CA GLU A 356 -4.88 38.94 26.12
C GLU A 356 -4.44 40.41 26.16
N GLY A 357 -3.36 40.76 25.44
CA GLY A 357 -2.90 42.13 25.30
C GLY A 357 -3.89 43.09 24.63
N ARG A 358 -4.86 42.58 23.85
CA ARG A 358 -5.94 43.39 23.26
C ARG A 358 -7.09 43.69 24.22
N GLN A 359 -7.33 42.84 25.22
CA GLN A 359 -8.38 43.09 26.23
C GLN A 359 -7.94 44.14 27.27
N ALA A 360 -6.64 44.32 27.48
CA ALA A 360 -6.11 45.35 28.39
C ALA A 360 -6.10 46.77 27.81
N ALA A 361 -6.23 46.94 26.48
CA ALA A 361 -6.15 48.24 25.81
C ALA A 361 -7.50 48.99 25.67
N SER A 362 -8.60 48.42 26.16
CA SER A 362 -9.96 49.00 26.04
C SER A 362 -10.56 49.46 27.38
N ALA A 363 -9.74 49.92 28.33
CA ALA A 363 -10.22 50.64 29.51
C ALA A 363 -10.20 52.16 29.24
N PRO A 364 -11.36 52.85 29.12
CA PRO A 364 -11.37 54.29 28.92
C PRO A 364 -11.00 55.04 30.21
N ARG A 365 -10.11 56.02 30.06
CA ARG A 365 -9.64 56.94 31.09
C ARG A 365 -10.67 58.06 31.26
N MET A 366 -11.26 58.18 32.45
CA MET A 366 -12.18 59.26 32.81
C MET A 366 -11.39 60.40 33.49
N ASP A 367 -11.12 61.47 32.76
CA ASP A 367 -10.58 62.72 33.30
C ASP A 367 -11.55 63.89 32.94
N GLY A 368 -12.33 64.33 33.94
CA GLY A 368 -12.83 65.69 34.19
C GLY A 368 -13.83 66.40 33.25
N ALA A 369 -15.09 66.59 33.71
CA ALA A 369 -15.88 67.83 33.50
C ALA A 369 -17.15 67.90 34.40
N GLU A 370 -17.15 68.90 35.30
CA GLU A 370 -18.24 69.80 35.79
C GLU A 370 -19.63 69.29 36.26
N PRO A 371 -20.17 69.78 37.42
CA PRO A 371 -21.46 69.34 37.97
C PRO A 371 -22.63 70.27 37.56
N PRO A 372 -23.82 69.71 37.31
CA PRO A 372 -25.04 70.11 38.04
C PRO A 372 -25.97 68.89 38.29
N GLN A 373 -26.98 68.84 39.15
CA GLN A 373 -27.68 69.74 40.06
C GLN A 373 -28.45 68.81 41.02
N ALA A 374 -28.70 69.26 42.25
CA ALA A 374 -29.54 68.51 43.19
C ALA A 374 -31.02 68.51 42.72
N VAL A 375 -31.62 67.33 42.60
CA VAL A 375 -33.07 67.15 42.63
C VAL A 375 -33.40 66.18 43.76
N VAL A 376 -34.23 66.67 44.67
CA VAL A 376 -34.77 65.99 45.84
C VAL A 376 -36.09 65.30 45.46
N CYS A 377 -36.47 64.29 46.26
CA CYS A 377 -37.73 63.54 46.30
C CYS A 377 -37.77 62.31 45.36
N GLN A 378 -38.22 61.12 45.78
CA GLN A 378 -38.99 60.74 46.95
C GLN A 378 -38.83 59.23 47.20
N ALA A 379 -38.93 58.84 48.46
CA ALA A 379 -39.05 57.46 48.88
C ALA A 379 -40.39 56.88 48.44
N ASP A 380 -40.36 55.64 47.93
CA ASP A 380 -41.40 54.65 48.16
C ASP A 380 -40.81 53.26 47.88
N SER A 381 -40.50 52.55 48.97
CA SER A 381 -40.33 51.10 48.96
C SER A 381 -41.70 50.47 49.13
N PRO A 382 -41.97 49.38 48.40
CA PRO A 382 -42.52 48.24 49.11
C PRO A 382 -41.93 46.92 48.60
N TRP A 383 -41.28 46.17 49.51
CA TRP A 383 -41.31 44.70 49.56
C TRP A 383 -40.68 43.94 48.35
N GLN A 384 -39.96 42.83 48.47
CA GLN A 384 -39.54 41.96 49.56
C GLN A 384 -38.64 40.90 48.90
N SER A 385 -37.64 40.40 49.65
CA SER A 385 -37.18 38.99 49.77
C SER A 385 -37.37 38.04 48.55
N TRP A 386 -36.40 37.22 48.15
CA TRP A 386 -35.77 36.20 49.00
C TRP A 386 -34.39 35.81 48.44
N ASP A 387 -33.39 35.93 49.31
CA ASP A 387 -32.15 35.17 49.27
C ASP A 387 -32.40 33.72 49.75
N GLN A 388 -31.45 32.84 49.43
CA GLN A 388 -31.17 31.53 50.03
C GLN A 388 -32.06 30.33 49.66
N GLN A 389 -31.48 29.41 48.89
CA GLN A 389 -31.17 28.05 49.35
C GLN A 389 -30.44 27.30 48.23
N PHE A 390 -29.23 26.80 48.51
CA PHE A 390 -28.82 25.42 48.20
C PHE A 390 -27.41 25.22 48.78
N GLU A 391 -27.42 24.88 50.07
CA GLU A 391 -26.30 24.21 50.73
C GLU A 391 -26.18 22.76 50.25
N ILE A 392 -24.94 22.30 50.39
CA ILE A 392 -24.34 21.00 50.13
C ILE A 392 -24.79 19.97 51.17
N GLU A 393 -25.05 18.73 50.76
CA GLU A 393 -24.83 17.48 51.53
C GLU A 393 -24.62 16.35 50.50
N LYS A 394 -23.40 15.80 50.29
CA LYS A 394 -22.75 14.70 51.02
C LYS A 394 -23.67 13.53 51.39
N GLY A 395 -23.50 12.44 50.63
CA GLY A 395 -23.91 11.06 50.91
C GLY A 395 -23.21 10.16 49.91
#